data_AF-A0A7C1AQC0-F1
#
_entry.id   AF-A0A7C1AQC0-F1
#
_cell.length_a   1.000
_cell.length_b   1.000
_cell.length_c   1.000
_cell.angle_alpha   90.00
_cell.angle_beta   90.00
_cell.angle_gamma   90.00
#
_symmetry.space_group_name_H-M   'P 1'
#
loop_
_entity.id
_entity.type
_entity.pdbx_description
1 polymer ?
#
loop_
_entity_poly.entity_id
_entity_poly.type
_entity_poly.pdbx_seq_one_letter_code
_entity_poly.pdbx_strand_id
1 'polypeptide(L)'
;MSAKMRMMPVLTFLLLLAGVATVLAADFNEDFAFKISLENHLERRLKQMITEITGNDRGVVIVNADIGSVRSGDLSRGRITKKKSRDALILPGVPVKKQFGTGLSETAELLFPGAGGSKYKVNKIVLAIWLDRGISEPVVALVRDLAKQVIGFNEKRGDKVNIQLIDFKRNKFYWKSVFYPENLYLIILGLIAAIFLLTASLFLRDPFSKLSSALNNIDWDHLRGTSGTGEMLRAGSEMQNSTLAHEPSEELEQVKAGESPPFSFVSEKDLPSLLFLLKNMPAEDIATVANYLDAALATRLLESFSPEIQSGIAIYLSSEKIDPEKVRSLENTLKEQISYVIGGERKLVSILRMASEEVKDRAIGVLEKRDRDSAENLKKKVKGFEETIRDLPSQGIQVIYRRTNPVLFAQILKASSEDVRKKVMDSISEGAAERLKQEIELSPPLLPRRLQREKVNLMIMVNRFIDEGIIEGVNG
;
A
#
# COMPACT_ATOMS: atom_id res chain seq x y z
N MET A 1 55.51 -6.73 -8.70
CA MET A 1 54.70 -7.93 -9.01
C MET A 1 54.28 -8.55 -7.68
N SER A 2 53.02 -8.39 -7.25
CA SER A 2 52.33 -9.16 -6.17
C SER A 2 51.30 -8.26 -5.46
N ALA A 3 50.03 -8.37 -5.86
CA ALA A 3 48.86 -7.91 -5.09
C ALA A 3 47.51 -8.50 -5.56
N LYS A 4 47.50 -9.39 -6.58
CA LYS A 4 46.25 -9.86 -7.22
C LYS A 4 45.72 -11.21 -6.75
N MET A 5 46.32 -11.86 -5.75
CA MET A 5 46.03 -13.29 -5.47
C MET A 5 45.54 -13.61 -4.04
N ARG A 6 44.79 -12.70 -3.40
CA ARG A 6 44.20 -12.95 -2.06
C ARG A 6 42.69 -12.71 -1.91
N MET A 7 41.98 -12.15 -2.90
CA MET A 7 40.53 -11.86 -2.78
C MET A 7 39.59 -12.96 -3.31
N MET A 8 40.10 -13.96 -4.04
CA MET A 8 39.26 -15.00 -4.65
C MET A 8 38.65 -16.02 -3.65
N PRO A 9 39.31 -16.42 -2.54
CA PRO A 9 38.71 -17.35 -1.58
C PRO A 9 37.65 -16.70 -0.67
N VAL A 10 37.73 -15.37 -0.45
CA VAL A 10 36.75 -14.64 0.38
C VAL A 10 35.43 -14.46 -0.38
N LEU A 11 35.49 -14.16 -1.67
CA LEU A 11 34.32 -14.00 -2.51
C LEU A 11 33.57 -15.32 -2.73
N THR A 12 34.30 -16.44 -2.87
CA THR A 12 33.69 -17.78 -2.96
C THR A 12 33.07 -18.23 -1.64
N PHE A 13 33.67 -17.88 -0.49
CA PHE A 13 33.08 -18.16 0.82
C PHE A 13 31.82 -17.31 1.09
N LEU A 14 31.81 -16.04 0.69
CA LEU A 14 30.64 -15.16 0.79
C LEU A 14 29.46 -15.63 -0.09
N LEU A 15 29.76 -16.14 -1.29
CA LEU A 15 28.75 -16.67 -2.22
C LEU A 15 28.19 -18.02 -1.76
N LEU A 16 29.01 -18.84 -1.09
CA LEU A 16 28.56 -20.06 -0.41
C LEU A 16 27.68 -19.74 0.80
N LEU A 17 28.01 -18.71 1.58
CA LEU A 17 27.21 -18.25 2.72
C LEU A 17 25.84 -17.68 2.28
N ALA A 18 25.82 -16.92 1.18
CA ALA A 18 24.61 -16.39 0.59
C ALA A 18 23.70 -17.51 0.03
N GLY A 19 24.27 -18.55 -0.57
CA GLY A 19 23.53 -19.73 -1.04
C GLY A 19 22.91 -20.56 0.09
N VAL A 20 23.57 -20.65 1.25
CA VAL A 20 22.98 -21.30 2.44
C VAL A 20 21.89 -20.44 3.08
N ALA A 21 22.07 -19.12 3.08
CA ALA A 21 21.06 -18.18 3.60
C ALA A 21 19.77 -18.17 2.74
N THR A 22 19.86 -18.29 1.41
CA THR A 22 18.69 -18.35 0.54
C THR A 22 17.92 -19.67 0.67
N VAL A 23 18.61 -20.80 0.86
CA VAL A 23 17.97 -22.10 1.09
C VAL A 23 17.28 -22.12 2.46
N LEU A 24 17.92 -21.61 3.51
CA LEU A 24 17.29 -21.48 4.84
C LEU A 24 16.09 -20.53 4.80
N ALA A 25 16.21 -19.38 4.14
CA ALA A 25 15.10 -18.43 4.00
C ALA A 25 13.92 -19.02 3.21
N ALA A 26 14.17 -19.88 2.21
CA ALA A 26 13.11 -20.57 1.47
C ALA A 26 12.37 -21.59 2.36
N ASP A 27 13.08 -22.44 3.10
CA ASP A 27 12.49 -23.39 4.04
C ASP A 27 11.68 -22.66 5.15
N PHE A 28 12.22 -21.58 5.74
CA PHE A 28 11.49 -20.78 6.73
C PHE A 28 10.20 -20.15 6.15
N ASN A 29 10.20 -19.77 4.87
CA ASN A 29 9.05 -19.17 4.21
C ASN A 29 7.98 -20.22 3.86
N GLU A 30 8.37 -21.44 3.47
CA GLU A 30 7.45 -22.55 3.22
C GLU A 30 6.76 -23.03 4.51
N ASP A 31 7.51 -23.17 5.61
CA ASP A 31 6.97 -23.54 6.94
C ASP A 31 5.89 -22.54 7.40
N PHE A 32 6.15 -21.24 7.20
CA PHE A 32 5.24 -20.16 7.57
C PHE A 32 4.01 -20.08 6.64
N ALA A 33 4.21 -20.24 5.33
CA ALA A 33 3.12 -20.26 4.36
C ALA A 33 2.16 -21.45 4.61
N PHE A 34 2.71 -22.62 4.91
CA PHE A 34 1.92 -23.79 5.28
C PHE A 34 1.09 -23.53 6.54
N LYS A 35 1.72 -22.96 7.58
CA LYS A 35 1.03 -22.58 8.83
C LYS A 35 -0.16 -21.65 8.57
N ILE A 36 0.06 -20.55 7.85
CA ILE A 36 -1.00 -19.59 7.52
C ILE A 36 -2.12 -20.25 6.71
N SER A 37 -1.78 -21.12 5.75
CA SER A 37 -2.79 -21.79 4.92
C SER A 37 -3.68 -22.73 5.75
N LEU A 38 -3.08 -23.46 6.69
CA LEU A 38 -3.77 -24.38 7.59
C LEU A 38 -4.71 -23.64 8.55
N GLU A 39 -4.23 -22.58 9.18
CA GLU A 39 -5.02 -21.74 10.10
C GLU A 39 -6.23 -21.14 9.38
N ASN A 40 -6.02 -20.51 8.22
CA ASN A 40 -7.08 -19.92 7.42
C ASN A 40 -8.12 -20.94 6.94
N HIS A 41 -7.68 -22.15 6.57
CA HIS A 41 -8.61 -23.19 6.12
C HIS A 41 -9.50 -23.69 7.25
N LEU A 42 -8.90 -23.97 8.42
CA LEU A 42 -9.63 -24.37 9.62
C LEU A 42 -10.60 -23.27 10.08
N GLU A 43 -10.16 -22.01 10.06
CA GLU A 43 -11.00 -20.86 10.42
C GLU A 43 -12.22 -20.76 9.49
N ARG A 44 -12.02 -20.78 8.18
CA ARG A 44 -13.12 -20.68 7.20
C ARG A 44 -14.13 -21.81 7.35
N ARG A 45 -13.63 -23.04 7.51
CA ARG A 45 -14.47 -24.23 7.65
C ARG A 45 -15.28 -24.20 8.95
N LEU A 46 -14.65 -23.81 10.07
CA LEU A 46 -15.33 -23.66 11.35
C LEU A 46 -16.34 -22.52 11.32
N LYS A 47 -15.99 -21.38 10.71
CA LYS A 47 -16.92 -20.26 10.54
C LYS A 47 -18.16 -20.68 9.75
N GLN A 48 -18.00 -21.38 8.62
CA GLN A 48 -19.12 -21.88 7.83
C GLN A 48 -20.05 -22.80 8.65
N MET A 49 -19.50 -23.79 9.35
CA MET A 49 -20.31 -24.69 10.18
C MET A 49 -21.02 -23.96 11.33
N ILE A 50 -20.33 -23.03 12.00
CA ILE A 50 -20.92 -22.24 13.09
C ILE A 50 -22.07 -21.39 12.55
N THR A 51 -21.91 -20.76 11.39
CA THR A 51 -22.98 -19.98 10.77
C THR A 51 -24.16 -20.87 10.36
N GLU A 52 -23.91 -22.07 9.82
CA GLU A 52 -24.96 -23.05 9.47
C GLU A 52 -25.77 -23.51 10.70
N ILE A 53 -25.12 -23.68 11.85
CA ILE A 53 -25.76 -24.17 13.09
C ILE A 53 -26.45 -23.05 13.87
N THR A 54 -25.81 -21.89 13.96
CA THR A 54 -26.32 -20.76 14.75
C THR A 54 -27.27 -19.86 13.96
N GLY A 55 -27.30 -19.98 12.62
CA GLY A 55 -28.09 -19.12 11.73
C GLY A 55 -27.66 -17.65 11.75
N ASN A 56 -26.52 -17.34 12.35
CA ASN A 56 -26.02 -15.98 12.55
C ASN A 56 -24.55 -15.90 12.15
N ASP A 57 -24.19 -14.95 11.29
CA ASP A 57 -22.79 -14.74 10.84
C ASP A 57 -21.93 -13.98 11.88
N ARG A 58 -22.47 -13.76 13.09
CA ARG A 58 -21.82 -13.01 14.18
C ARG A 58 -21.06 -13.92 15.13
N GLY A 59 -20.11 -14.69 14.60
CA GLY A 59 -19.16 -15.49 15.37
C GLY A 59 -17.74 -15.17 14.94
N VAL A 60 -16.83 -15.00 15.91
CA VAL A 60 -15.40 -14.82 15.63
C VAL A 60 -14.69 -16.12 15.97
N VAL A 61 -13.95 -16.67 15.01
CA VAL A 61 -13.15 -17.89 15.18
C VAL A 61 -11.70 -17.52 14.94
N ILE A 62 -10.82 -17.89 15.86
CA ILE A 62 -9.37 -17.75 15.68
C ILE A 62 -8.73 -19.11 15.90
N VAL A 63 -7.91 -19.51 14.95
CA VAL A 63 -7.16 -20.77 14.97
C VAL A 63 -5.67 -20.44 14.96
N ASN A 64 -4.92 -21.01 15.90
CA ASN A 64 -3.46 -20.94 15.92
C ASN A 64 -2.90 -22.37 15.93
N ALA A 65 -2.08 -22.69 14.93
CA ALA A 65 -1.46 -24.00 14.77
C ALA A 65 0.07 -23.90 14.92
N ASP A 66 0.63 -24.74 15.77
CA ASP A 66 2.07 -24.93 15.92
C ASP A 66 2.51 -26.12 15.06
N ILE A 67 3.51 -25.92 14.20
CA ILE A 67 3.95 -26.89 13.19
C ILE A 67 5.44 -27.11 13.35
N GLY A 68 5.85 -28.38 13.36
CA GLY A 68 7.25 -28.77 13.26
C GLY A 68 7.55 -29.33 11.88
N SER A 69 8.62 -28.86 11.24
CA SER A 69 9.21 -29.51 10.08
C SER A 69 9.96 -30.76 10.52
N VAL A 70 9.66 -31.90 9.90
CA VAL A 70 10.42 -33.14 10.13
C VAL A 70 11.69 -33.04 9.29
N ARG A 71 12.82 -32.73 9.92
CA ARG A 71 14.13 -32.65 9.25
C ARG A 71 14.40 -33.95 8.50
N SER A 72 14.68 -33.83 7.20
CA SER A 72 14.97 -34.96 6.30
C SER A 72 16.16 -35.84 6.71
N GLY A 73 16.93 -35.46 7.74
CA GLY A 73 18.02 -36.27 8.30
C GLY A 73 17.58 -37.41 9.23
N ASP A 74 16.36 -37.37 9.80
CA ASP A 74 15.89 -38.42 10.72
C ASP A 74 15.23 -39.62 10.01
N LEU A 75 14.92 -39.49 8.72
CA LEU A 75 14.44 -40.61 7.90
C LEU A 75 15.54 -41.64 7.58
N SER A 76 16.83 -41.28 7.75
CA SER A 76 17.96 -42.15 7.40
C SER A 76 18.50 -43.01 8.56
N ARG A 77 17.91 -42.96 9.76
CA ARG A 77 18.34 -43.78 10.92
C ARG A 77 17.30 -44.80 11.41
N GLY A 78 16.29 -45.09 10.60
CA GLY A 78 15.38 -46.21 10.81
C GLY A 78 15.97 -47.54 10.30
N ARG A 79 16.68 -48.25 11.17
CA ARG A 79 17.16 -49.62 10.99
C ARG A 79 16.08 -50.49 10.33
N ILE A 80 16.41 -51.08 9.18
CA ILE A 80 15.56 -52.04 8.48
C ILE A 80 15.38 -53.27 9.39
N THR A 81 14.23 -53.37 10.05
CA THR A 81 13.69 -54.65 10.49
C THR A 81 12.49 -54.98 9.62
N LYS A 82 12.72 -55.81 8.60
CA LYS A 82 11.66 -56.48 7.84
C LYS A 82 10.74 -57.21 8.82
N LYS A 83 9.52 -56.72 9.02
CA LYS A 83 8.41 -57.54 9.50
C LYS A 83 7.27 -57.51 8.48
N LYS A 84 7.21 -58.62 7.75
CA LYS A 84 6.22 -59.03 6.77
C LYS A 84 4.81 -58.96 7.39
N SER A 85 3.96 -58.07 6.87
CA SER A 85 2.50 -58.17 7.00
C SER A 85 1.93 -58.30 5.60
N ARG A 86 1.02 -59.26 5.45
CA ARG A 86 0.62 -59.92 4.22
C ARG A 86 -0.05 -58.97 3.22
N ASP A 87 0.25 -59.20 1.94
CA ASP A 87 -0.51 -58.73 0.79
C ASP A 87 -2.00 -59.01 1.01
N ALA A 88 -2.78 -57.96 1.26
CA ALA A 88 -4.23 -58.02 1.18
C ALA A 88 -4.61 -57.88 -0.30
N LEU A 89 -4.96 -59.01 -0.91
CA LEU A 89 -5.51 -59.14 -2.24
C LEU A 89 -6.70 -58.18 -2.41
N ILE A 90 -6.54 -57.13 -3.22
CA ILE A 90 -7.62 -56.17 -3.52
C ILE A 90 -8.49 -56.80 -4.61
N LEU A 91 -9.71 -57.21 -4.24
CA LEU A 91 -10.73 -57.62 -5.20
C LEU A 91 -11.39 -56.37 -5.80
N PRO A 92 -11.60 -56.31 -7.14
CA PRO A 92 -12.31 -55.20 -7.76
C PRO A 92 -13.79 -55.21 -7.32
N GLY A 93 -14.28 -54.09 -6.79
CA GLY A 93 -15.71 -53.88 -6.52
C GLY A 93 -16.12 -53.61 -5.07
N VAL A 94 -15.21 -53.58 -4.09
CA VAL A 94 -15.54 -53.21 -2.70
C VAL A 94 -15.09 -51.78 -2.42
N PRO A 95 -15.97 -50.84 -2.02
CA PRO A 95 -15.55 -49.50 -1.63
C PRO A 95 -14.69 -49.60 -0.36
N VAL A 96 -13.44 -49.17 -0.47
CA VAL A 96 -12.55 -49.02 0.69
C VAL A 96 -13.19 -48.01 1.63
N LYS A 97 -13.52 -48.42 2.86
CA LYS A 97 -13.94 -47.48 3.91
C LYS A 97 -12.80 -46.50 4.15
N LYS A 98 -12.93 -45.29 3.61
CA LYS A 98 -12.05 -44.15 3.90
C LYS A 98 -12.14 -43.87 5.40
N GLN A 99 -11.05 -44.11 6.12
CA GLN A 99 -10.93 -43.64 7.50
C GLN A 99 -10.92 -42.11 7.48
N PHE A 100 -11.95 -41.51 8.06
CA PHE A 100 -12.06 -40.07 8.27
C PHE A 100 -10.99 -39.62 9.26
N GLY A 101 -9.91 -39.02 8.75
CA GLY A 101 -8.80 -38.52 9.57
C GLY A 101 -7.56 -38.07 8.80
N THR A 102 -7.42 -38.45 7.52
CA THR A 102 -6.28 -38.07 6.65
C THR A 102 -6.49 -36.80 5.83
N GLY A 103 -7.60 -36.08 6.04
CA GLY A 103 -7.94 -34.90 5.23
C GLY A 103 -6.96 -33.72 5.32
N LEU A 104 -6.04 -33.72 6.28
CA LEU A 104 -5.01 -32.68 6.43
C LEU A 104 -3.80 -32.90 5.51
N SER A 105 -3.49 -34.13 5.10
CA SER A 105 -2.41 -34.41 4.16
C SER A 105 -2.86 -34.27 2.70
N GLU A 106 -4.11 -34.64 2.40
CA GLU A 106 -4.71 -34.50 1.06
C GLU A 106 -4.97 -33.03 0.71
N THR A 107 -5.34 -32.20 1.71
CA THR A 107 -5.49 -30.76 1.53
C THR A 107 -4.14 -30.05 1.35
N ALA A 108 -3.07 -30.54 2.00
CA ALA A 108 -1.72 -30.03 1.77
C ALA A 108 -1.25 -30.28 0.32
N GLU A 109 -1.57 -31.45 -0.24
CA GLU A 109 -1.20 -31.81 -1.62
C GLU A 109 -2.05 -31.06 -2.67
N LEU A 110 -3.32 -30.78 -2.37
CA LEU A 110 -4.21 -29.95 -3.20
C LEU A 110 -3.83 -28.46 -3.20
N LEU A 111 -3.18 -27.97 -2.15
CA LEU A 111 -2.77 -26.58 -2.02
C LEU A 111 -1.35 -26.33 -2.56
N PHE A 112 -0.51 -27.37 -2.66
CA PHE A 112 0.87 -27.30 -3.18
C PHE A 112 1.23 -28.54 -4.02
N PRO A 113 1.09 -28.50 -5.36
CA PRO A 113 1.47 -29.63 -6.21
C PRO A 113 3.00 -29.80 -6.17
N GLY A 114 3.47 -30.91 -5.60
CA GLY A 114 4.90 -31.21 -5.41
C GLY A 114 5.36 -31.30 -3.95
N ALA A 115 4.51 -30.94 -2.99
CA ALA A 115 4.74 -31.21 -1.57
C ALA A 115 4.39 -32.67 -1.26
N GLY A 116 5.23 -33.60 -1.72
CA GLY A 116 5.15 -35.01 -1.34
C GLY A 116 4.97 -35.15 0.18
N GLY A 117 4.05 -36.04 0.56
CA GLY A 117 3.56 -36.16 1.93
C GLY A 117 4.63 -36.19 3.02
N SER A 118 4.21 -35.79 4.23
CA SER A 118 4.90 -35.90 5.53
C SER A 118 5.95 -34.86 5.94
N LYS A 119 6.23 -33.81 5.15
CA LYS A 119 7.20 -32.77 5.59
C LYS A 119 6.80 -32.05 6.90
N TYR A 120 5.51 -31.84 7.12
CA TYR A 120 5.00 -31.03 8.23
C TYR A 120 4.19 -31.86 9.22
N LYS A 121 4.53 -31.76 10.51
CA LYS A 121 3.79 -32.36 11.62
C LYS A 121 3.16 -31.26 12.46
N VAL A 122 1.85 -31.32 12.67
CA VAL A 122 1.14 -30.41 13.58
C VAL A 122 1.46 -30.80 15.02
N ASN A 123 2.07 -29.89 15.77
CA ASN A 123 2.49 -30.07 17.15
C ASN A 123 1.41 -29.68 18.16
N LYS A 124 0.59 -28.66 17.86
CA LYS A 124 -0.46 -28.16 18.74
C LYS A 124 -1.46 -27.29 17.99
N ILE A 125 -2.75 -27.40 18.28
CA ILE A 125 -3.78 -26.49 17.78
C ILE A 125 -4.48 -25.81 18.95
N VAL A 126 -4.50 -24.47 18.95
CA VAL A 126 -5.28 -23.66 19.89
C VAL A 126 -6.41 -22.98 19.13
N LEU A 127 -7.63 -23.27 19.55
CA LEU A 127 -8.86 -22.75 18.96
C LEU A 127 -9.57 -21.85 19.96
N ALA A 128 -9.83 -20.60 19.55
CA ALA A 128 -10.64 -19.64 20.29
C ALA A 128 -11.90 -19.31 19.48
N ILE A 129 -13.07 -19.52 20.07
CA ILE A 129 -14.36 -19.23 19.43
C ILE A 129 -15.13 -18.26 20.33
N TRP A 130 -15.54 -17.13 19.78
CA TRP A 130 -16.45 -16.20 20.43
C TRP A 130 -17.83 -16.25 19.77
N LEU A 131 -18.85 -16.57 20.57
CA LEU A 131 -20.23 -16.75 20.15
C LEU A 131 -21.13 -15.70 20.81
N ASP A 132 -22.26 -15.37 20.17
CA ASP A 132 -23.24 -14.44 20.73
C ASP A 132 -23.87 -15.03 22.01
N ARG A 133 -23.99 -14.22 23.06
CA ARG A 133 -24.68 -14.57 24.32
C ARG A 133 -26.13 -15.05 24.10
N GLY A 134 -26.76 -14.70 22.98
CA GLY A 134 -28.09 -15.18 22.62
C GLY A 134 -28.20 -16.68 22.26
N ILE A 135 -27.09 -17.41 22.15
CA ILE A 135 -27.06 -18.83 21.79
C ILE A 135 -27.25 -19.70 23.04
N SER A 136 -28.07 -20.75 22.92
CA SER A 136 -28.35 -21.67 24.04
C SER A 136 -27.18 -22.61 24.32
N GLU A 137 -26.97 -22.95 25.60
CA GLU A 137 -25.90 -23.85 26.06
C GLU A 137 -25.82 -25.20 25.31
N PRO A 138 -26.93 -25.87 24.94
CA PRO A 138 -26.87 -27.10 24.13
C PRO A 138 -26.23 -26.89 22.76
N VAL A 139 -26.47 -25.73 22.13
CA VAL A 139 -25.88 -25.38 20.83
C VAL A 139 -24.38 -25.08 20.99
N VAL A 140 -23.99 -24.42 22.09
CA VAL A 140 -22.58 -24.21 22.43
C VAL A 140 -21.84 -25.54 22.62
N ALA A 141 -22.48 -26.52 23.27
CA ALA A 141 -21.93 -27.87 23.43
C ALA A 141 -21.76 -28.60 22.08
N LEU A 142 -22.74 -28.48 21.17
CA LEU A 142 -22.67 -29.03 19.83
C LEU A 142 -21.53 -28.41 19.01
N VAL A 143 -21.39 -27.09 19.05
CA VAL A 143 -20.29 -26.37 18.39
C VAL A 143 -18.94 -26.82 18.95
N ARG A 144 -18.84 -27.06 20.26
CA ARG A 144 -17.62 -27.58 20.89
C ARG A 144 -17.24 -28.96 20.37
N ASP A 145 -18.21 -29.87 20.23
CA ASP A 145 -17.93 -31.23 19.75
C ASP A 145 -17.51 -31.23 18.28
N LEU A 146 -18.23 -30.48 17.44
CA LEU A 146 -17.89 -30.35 16.02
C LEU A 146 -16.53 -29.67 15.81
N ALA A 147 -16.23 -28.64 16.60
CA ALA A 147 -14.92 -28.01 16.58
C ALA A 147 -13.80 -29.00 16.89
N LYS A 148 -13.99 -29.90 17.87
CA LYS A 148 -13.03 -30.96 18.19
C LYS A 148 -12.88 -31.98 17.05
N GLN A 149 -13.97 -32.32 16.37
CA GLN A 149 -13.94 -33.24 15.24
C GLN A 149 -13.18 -32.65 14.03
N VAL A 150 -13.42 -31.37 13.71
CA VAL A 150 -12.80 -30.69 12.56
C VAL A 150 -11.28 -30.56 12.72
N ILE A 151 -10.80 -30.27 13.93
CA ILE A 151 -9.35 -30.12 14.20
C ILE A 151 -8.65 -31.47 14.46
N GLY A 152 -9.39 -32.58 14.56
CA GLY A 152 -8.86 -33.86 15.00
C GLY A 152 -8.24 -33.76 16.38
N PHE A 153 -9.01 -33.24 17.35
CA PHE A 153 -8.54 -32.90 18.71
C PHE A 153 -7.78 -34.07 19.35
N ASN A 154 -6.56 -33.80 19.80
CA ASN A 154 -5.75 -34.78 20.50
C ASN A 154 -5.22 -34.17 21.80
N GLU A 155 -5.71 -34.68 22.93
CA GLU A 155 -5.32 -34.21 24.27
C GLU A 155 -3.82 -34.44 24.54
N LYS A 156 -3.23 -35.50 23.97
CA LYS A 156 -1.79 -35.80 24.08
C LYS A 156 -0.92 -34.84 23.26
N ARG A 157 -1.52 -34.15 22.27
CA ARG A 157 -0.88 -33.08 21.47
C ARG A 157 -0.93 -31.71 22.18
N GLY A 158 -1.69 -31.59 23.27
CA GLY A 158 -1.84 -30.33 24.01
C GLY A 158 -2.80 -29.33 23.35
N ASP A 159 -3.69 -29.81 22.48
CA ASP A 159 -4.70 -28.98 21.83
C ASP A 159 -5.65 -28.36 22.86
N LYS A 160 -6.10 -27.12 22.61
CA LYS A 160 -7.06 -26.42 23.48
C LYS A 160 -8.17 -25.80 22.66
N VAL A 161 -9.40 -25.96 23.12
CA VAL A 161 -10.59 -25.33 22.55
C VAL A 161 -11.22 -24.45 23.62
N ASN A 162 -11.18 -23.13 23.43
CA ASN A 162 -11.80 -22.15 24.32
C ASN A 162 -13.01 -21.53 23.60
N ILE A 163 -14.17 -21.58 24.23
CA ILE A 163 -15.40 -20.99 23.70
C ILE A 163 -15.90 -19.98 24.73
N GLN A 164 -16.07 -18.73 24.30
CA GLN A 164 -16.55 -17.63 25.14
C GLN A 164 -17.81 -17.00 24.54
N LEU A 165 -18.76 -16.66 25.41
CA LEU A 165 -19.97 -15.95 25.02
C LEU A 165 -19.76 -14.44 25.19
N ILE A 166 -19.88 -13.68 24.11
CA ILE A 166 -19.75 -12.22 24.11
C ILE A 166 -21.03 -11.55 23.62
N ASP A 167 -21.30 -10.34 24.12
CA ASP A 167 -22.42 -9.53 23.65
C ASP A 167 -21.93 -8.68 22.46
N PHE A 168 -22.26 -9.12 21.25
CA PHE A 168 -22.04 -8.31 20.07
C PHE A 168 -23.03 -7.13 20.11
N LYS A 169 -22.56 -5.96 20.58
CA LYS A 169 -23.37 -4.75 20.75
C LYS A 169 -24.36 -4.57 19.60
N ARG A 170 -25.65 -4.79 19.89
CA ARG A 170 -26.75 -4.48 18.99
C ARG A 170 -26.83 -2.96 18.91
N ASN A 171 -26.55 -2.36 17.75
CA ASN A 171 -26.81 -0.94 17.57
C ASN A 171 -28.32 -0.73 17.54
N LYS A 172 -28.96 -0.63 18.72
CA LYS A 172 -30.38 -0.34 18.83
C LYS A 172 -30.55 1.11 18.41
N PHE A 173 -31.30 1.33 17.33
CA PHE A 173 -31.69 2.66 16.90
C PHE A 173 -32.54 3.31 18.01
N TYR A 174 -32.00 4.33 18.68
CA TYR A 174 -32.71 5.06 19.74
C TYR A 174 -33.35 6.31 19.15
N TRP A 175 -34.68 6.37 19.09
CA TRP A 175 -35.42 7.56 18.62
C TRP A 175 -35.05 8.85 19.39
N LYS A 176 -34.60 8.75 20.64
CA LYS A 176 -34.06 9.89 21.40
C LYS A 176 -32.80 10.52 20.78
N SER A 177 -31.97 9.75 20.08
CA SER A 177 -30.75 10.28 19.41
C SER A 177 -31.06 11.10 18.16
N VAL A 178 -32.26 10.91 17.57
CA VAL A 178 -32.74 11.69 16.43
C VAL A 178 -33.36 13.02 16.89
N PHE A 179 -34.10 13.00 18.01
CA PHE A 179 -34.81 14.18 18.52
C PHE A 179 -34.00 15.04 19.50
N TYR A 180 -32.96 14.49 20.14
CA TYR A 180 -32.09 15.21 21.06
C TYR A 180 -30.62 14.90 20.75
N PRO A 181 -30.04 15.48 19.68
CA PRO A 181 -28.62 15.36 19.42
C PRO A 181 -27.83 16.05 20.55
N GLU A 182 -26.72 15.44 20.98
CA GLU A 182 -25.85 15.94 22.07
C GLU A 182 -25.35 17.38 21.83
N ASN A 183 -25.37 17.83 20.57
CA ASN A 183 -24.91 19.14 20.12
C ASN A 183 -26.05 20.13 19.84
N LEU A 184 -27.18 20.03 20.56
CA LEU A 184 -28.32 20.96 20.41
C LEU A 184 -27.88 22.43 20.54
N TYR A 185 -26.92 22.72 21.41
CA TYR A 185 -26.34 24.06 21.58
C TYR A 185 -25.69 24.59 20.29
N LEU A 186 -25.02 23.75 19.50
CA LEU A 186 -24.39 24.18 18.23
C LEU A 186 -25.44 24.51 17.15
N ILE A 187 -26.55 23.77 17.13
CA ILE A 187 -27.65 24.03 16.18
C ILE A 187 -28.34 25.36 16.54
N ILE A 188 -28.58 25.60 17.84
CA ILE A 188 -29.17 26.85 18.33
C ILE A 188 -28.22 28.04 18.07
N LEU A 189 -26.92 27.87 18.35
CA LEU A 189 -25.89 28.88 18.09
C LEU A 189 -25.80 29.20 16.59
N GLY A 190 -25.87 28.17 15.73
CA GLY A 190 -25.89 28.34 14.28
C GLY A 190 -27.12 29.11 13.79
N LEU A 191 -28.28 28.88 14.40
CA LEU A 191 -29.52 29.59 14.07
C LEU A 191 -29.47 31.06 14.52
N ILE A 192 -28.91 31.32 15.70
CA ILE A 192 -28.67 32.69 16.19
C ILE A 192 -27.66 33.42 15.29
N ALA A 193 -26.57 32.76 14.90
CA ALA A 193 -25.57 33.31 13.99
C ALA A 193 -26.16 33.60 12.59
N ALA A 194 -27.04 32.75 12.10
CA ALA A 194 -27.74 32.96 10.83
C ALA A 194 -28.67 34.18 10.90
N ILE A 195 -29.43 34.34 11.99
CA ILE A 195 -30.27 35.54 12.20
C ILE A 195 -29.39 36.80 12.30
N PHE A 196 -28.28 36.73 13.02
CA PHE A 196 -27.33 37.84 13.16
C PHE A 196 -26.70 38.24 11.82
N LEU A 197 -26.32 37.27 10.97
CA LEU A 197 -25.82 37.54 9.63
C LEU A 197 -26.88 38.17 8.73
N LEU A 198 -28.14 37.74 8.85
CA LEU A 198 -29.26 38.27 8.07
C LEU A 198 -29.57 39.73 8.47
N THR A 199 -29.56 40.03 9.77
CA THR A 199 -29.76 41.41 10.26
C THR A 199 -28.56 42.30 9.97
N ALA A 200 -27.33 41.80 10.11
CA ALA A 200 -26.12 42.53 9.72
C ALA A 200 -26.10 42.84 8.22
N SER A 201 -26.49 41.89 7.36
CA SER A 201 -26.57 42.09 5.91
C SER A 201 -27.57 43.19 5.52
N LEU A 202 -28.67 43.35 6.27
CA LEU A 202 -29.63 44.44 6.05
C LEU A 202 -29.11 45.77 6.56
N PHE A 203 -28.40 45.78 7.69
CA PHE A 203 -27.84 47.00 8.31
C PHE A 203 -26.62 47.56 7.55
N LEU A 204 -25.79 46.70 6.96
CA LEU A 204 -24.59 47.08 6.19
C LEU A 204 -24.91 47.57 4.77
N ARG A 205 -26.13 47.39 4.28
CA ARG A 205 -26.54 47.80 2.92
C ARG A 205 -26.48 49.33 2.71
N ASP A 206 -26.93 50.10 3.70
CA ASP A 206 -26.97 51.57 3.63
C ASP A 206 -25.59 52.25 3.75
N PRO A 207 -24.69 51.86 4.69
CA PRO A 207 -23.35 52.43 4.73
C PRO A 207 -22.46 51.96 3.57
N PHE A 208 -22.61 50.72 3.09
CA PHE A 208 -21.79 50.19 2.00
C PHE A 208 -22.11 50.83 0.64
N SER A 209 -23.38 51.18 0.39
CA SER A 209 -23.76 51.94 -0.82
C SER A 209 -23.24 53.38 -0.83
N LYS A 210 -23.09 54.00 0.35
CA LYS A 210 -22.42 55.30 0.50
C LYS A 210 -20.90 55.18 0.34
N LEU A 211 -20.30 54.09 0.84
CA LEU A 211 -18.86 53.81 0.72
C LEU A 211 -18.44 53.56 -0.73
N SER A 212 -19.22 52.78 -1.51
CA SER A 212 -18.94 52.57 -2.93
C SER A 212 -19.05 53.86 -3.75
N SER A 213 -20.00 54.72 -3.39
CA SER A 213 -20.16 56.04 -4.02
C SER A 213 -19.02 57.00 -3.66
N ALA A 214 -18.45 56.89 -2.45
CA ALA A 214 -17.29 57.66 -2.03
C ALA A 214 -15.99 57.16 -2.69
N LEU A 215 -15.82 55.85 -2.86
CA LEU A 215 -14.64 55.24 -3.50
C LEU A 215 -14.57 55.53 -5.01
N ASN A 216 -15.72 55.63 -5.70
CA ASN A 216 -15.76 55.96 -7.13
C ASN A 216 -15.43 57.44 -7.43
N ASN A 217 -15.49 58.32 -6.42
CA ASN A 217 -15.14 59.75 -6.56
C ASN A 217 -13.69 60.06 -6.13
N ILE A 218 -12.89 59.03 -5.81
CA ILE A 218 -11.46 59.19 -5.54
C ILE A 218 -10.74 59.17 -6.88
N ASP A 219 -10.30 60.35 -7.31
CA ASP A 219 -9.53 60.53 -8.53
C ASP A 219 -8.09 60.02 -8.31
N TRP A 220 -7.73 58.86 -8.85
CA TRP A 220 -6.43 58.23 -8.58
C TRP A 220 -5.24 58.93 -9.25
N ASP A 221 -5.49 59.93 -10.11
CA ASP A 221 -4.45 60.60 -10.90
C ASP A 221 -3.67 61.68 -10.14
N HIS A 222 -4.22 62.24 -9.05
CA HIS A 222 -3.51 63.25 -8.23
C HIS A 222 -2.51 62.64 -7.23
N LEU A 223 -2.46 61.31 -7.09
CA LEU A 223 -1.54 60.60 -6.20
C LEU A 223 -0.28 60.07 -6.92
N ARG A 224 -0.12 60.34 -8.22
CA ARG A 224 1.04 59.87 -9.03
C ARG A 224 1.97 60.96 -9.57
N GLY A 225 1.75 62.23 -9.26
CA GLY A 225 2.56 63.32 -9.82
C GLY A 225 3.17 64.24 -8.77
N THR A 226 4.39 63.95 -8.31
CA THR A 226 5.38 64.95 -7.87
C THR A 226 6.79 64.38 -7.99
N SER A 227 7.28 64.34 -9.23
CA SER A 227 8.70 64.22 -9.53
C SER A 227 9.30 65.62 -9.68
N GLY A 228 10.32 65.93 -8.87
CA GLY A 228 11.31 66.95 -9.18
C GLY A 228 11.62 67.90 -8.04
N THR A 229 12.73 67.68 -7.33
CA THR A 229 13.92 68.54 -7.39
C THR A 229 15.04 67.92 -6.56
N GLY A 230 16.23 67.83 -7.15
CA GLY A 230 17.42 67.33 -6.50
C GLY A 230 18.15 68.41 -5.70
N GLU A 231 19.35 68.01 -5.29
CA GLU A 231 20.50 68.80 -4.89
C GLU A 231 20.94 68.63 -3.42
N MET A 232 22.25 68.39 -3.30
CA MET A 232 23.09 68.30 -2.09
C MET A 232 23.05 66.99 -1.28
N LEU A 233 24.04 66.12 -1.51
CA LEU A 233 25.29 66.14 -0.73
C LEU A 233 26.24 65.03 -1.24
N ARG A 234 27.24 65.49 -1.99
CA ARG A 234 28.47 64.76 -2.33
C ARG A 234 29.49 65.06 -1.24
N ALA A 235 29.94 64.06 -0.47
CA ALA A 235 31.17 64.13 0.32
C ALA A 235 31.71 62.74 0.70
N GLY A 236 32.98 62.49 0.36
CA GLY A 236 33.84 61.45 0.95
C GLY A 236 33.85 60.11 0.22
N SER A 237 34.58 59.95 -0.88
CA SER A 237 36.01 59.62 -0.96
C SER A 237 36.37 58.19 -0.55
N GLU A 238 36.85 57.46 -1.55
CA GLU A 238 37.49 56.16 -1.52
C GLU A 238 38.66 56.06 -0.53
N MET A 239 38.75 54.92 0.15
CA MET A 239 39.93 54.20 0.63
C MET A 239 39.40 52.84 1.10
N GLN A 240 40.04 51.68 1.01
CA GLN A 240 41.24 51.19 0.35
C GLN A 240 41.19 49.66 0.57
N ASN A 241 41.71 48.90 -0.39
CA ASN A 241 42.01 47.47 -0.28
C ASN A 241 42.40 47.03 1.15
N SER A 242 41.75 45.99 1.66
CA SER A 242 42.44 44.99 2.47
C SER A 242 41.92 43.60 2.16
N THR A 243 42.82 42.83 1.56
CA THR A 243 42.80 41.38 1.43
C THR A 243 42.85 40.77 2.82
N LEU A 244 41.85 39.97 3.18
CA LEU A 244 42.03 38.83 4.08
C LEU A 244 41.19 37.68 3.56
N ALA A 245 41.89 36.66 3.08
CA ALA A 245 41.37 35.33 2.94
C ALA A 245 40.89 34.85 4.32
N HIS A 246 39.64 34.43 4.41
CA HIS A 246 39.21 33.48 5.42
C HIS A 246 38.38 32.40 4.73
N GLU A 247 38.82 31.17 4.98
CA GLU A 247 38.16 29.91 4.65
C GLU A 247 36.70 29.88 5.11
N PRO A 248 35.84 29.04 4.51
CA PRO A 248 34.46 28.90 4.98
C PRO A 248 34.48 28.31 6.39
N SER A 249 34.15 29.12 7.39
CA SER A 249 33.92 28.63 8.73
C SER A 249 32.65 27.79 8.75
N GLU A 250 32.85 26.48 8.75
CA GLU A 250 31.98 25.48 9.33
C GLU A 250 31.56 25.94 10.75
N GLU A 251 30.42 26.60 10.87
CA GLU A 251 29.74 26.81 12.15
C GLU A 251 28.32 26.26 12.07
N LEU A 252 28.22 24.94 11.99
CA LEU A 252 27.02 24.19 12.35
C LEU A 252 27.40 22.92 13.12
N GLU A 253 28.10 23.06 14.25
CA GLU A 253 28.17 22.00 15.25
C GLU A 253 28.05 22.56 16.67
N GLN A 254 26.81 22.83 17.08
CA GLN A 254 26.41 22.63 18.48
C GLN A 254 25.09 21.86 18.52
N VAL A 255 25.12 20.61 18.03
CA VAL A 255 24.07 19.63 18.32
C VAL A 255 24.39 19.00 19.67
N LYS A 256 23.53 19.26 20.66
CA LYS A 256 23.50 18.49 21.90
C LYS A 256 23.36 17.00 21.54
N ALA A 257 24.30 16.19 22.00
CA ALA A 257 24.32 14.75 21.79
C ALA A 257 22.99 14.10 22.19
N GLY A 258 22.25 13.58 21.20
CA GLY A 258 21.09 12.71 21.41
C GLY A 258 19.85 13.00 20.56
N GLU A 259 19.71 14.17 19.93
CA GLU A 259 18.57 14.50 19.07
C GLU A 259 18.98 14.52 17.60
N SER A 260 18.27 13.77 16.76
CA SER A 260 18.42 13.83 15.30
C SER A 260 18.21 15.27 14.81
N PRO A 261 18.91 15.73 13.76
CA PRO A 261 18.70 17.08 13.24
C PRO A 261 17.22 17.26 12.85
N PRO A 262 16.66 18.48 13.03
CA PRO A 262 15.29 18.77 12.64
C PRO A 262 15.03 18.36 11.18
N PHE A 263 13.86 17.79 10.90
CA PHE A 263 13.46 17.34 9.56
C PHE A 263 14.27 16.17 8.97
N SER A 264 15.10 15.49 9.78
CA SER A 264 15.84 14.27 9.38
C SER A 264 14.97 13.09 8.90
N PHE A 265 13.66 13.14 9.11
CA PHE A 265 12.73 12.14 8.59
C PHE A 265 12.42 12.29 7.09
N VAL A 266 12.73 13.44 6.48
CA VAL A 266 12.44 13.71 5.07
C VAL A 266 13.51 13.08 4.19
N SER A 267 13.12 12.13 3.35
CA SER A 267 13.97 11.55 2.30
C SER A 267 13.53 12.00 0.91
N GLU A 268 14.33 11.73 -0.13
CA GLU A 268 14.00 12.05 -1.53
C GLU A 268 12.64 11.48 -1.97
N LYS A 269 12.27 10.29 -1.49
CA LYS A 269 10.96 9.64 -1.72
C LYS A 269 9.77 10.42 -1.14
N ASP A 270 10.00 11.24 -0.11
CA ASP A 270 8.96 11.97 0.63
C ASP A 270 8.79 13.41 0.12
N LEU A 271 9.72 13.88 -0.73
CA LEU A 271 9.70 15.23 -1.31
C LEU A 271 8.37 15.58 -2.01
N PRO A 272 7.72 14.70 -2.80
CA PRO A 272 6.41 15.03 -3.38
C PRO A 272 5.32 15.24 -2.33
N SER A 273 5.38 14.51 -1.22
CA SER A 273 4.40 14.63 -0.12
C SER A 273 4.65 15.90 0.68
N LEU A 274 5.92 16.23 0.91
CA LEU A 274 6.33 17.48 1.53
C LEU A 274 5.87 18.68 0.68
N LEU A 275 6.13 18.67 -0.63
CA LEU A 275 5.67 19.73 -1.54
C LEU A 275 4.16 19.94 -1.51
N PHE A 276 3.39 18.85 -1.45
CA PHE A 276 1.93 18.95 -1.32
C PHE A 276 1.51 19.65 -0.02
N LEU A 277 2.17 19.35 1.10
CA LEU A 277 1.89 19.98 2.40
C LEU A 277 2.32 21.45 2.44
N LEU A 278 3.47 21.75 1.82
CA LEU A 278 4.04 23.10 1.81
C LEU A 278 3.36 24.06 0.83
N LYS A 279 2.59 23.55 -0.16
CA LYS A 279 1.94 24.36 -1.20
C LYS A 279 1.10 25.53 -0.67
N ASN A 280 0.48 25.36 0.50
CA ASN A 280 -0.38 26.37 1.12
C ASN A 280 0.24 27.00 2.38
N MET A 281 1.51 26.73 2.68
CA MET A 281 2.22 27.31 3.82
C MET A 281 2.83 28.68 3.46
N PRO A 282 3.03 29.57 4.44
CA PRO A 282 3.70 30.84 4.21
C PRO A 282 5.17 30.62 3.83
N ALA A 283 5.73 31.53 3.03
CA ALA A 283 7.11 31.46 2.54
C ALA A 283 8.16 31.33 3.65
N GLU A 284 7.88 31.88 4.83
CA GLU A 284 8.72 31.78 6.03
C GLU A 284 8.84 30.33 6.54
N ASP A 285 7.74 29.58 6.55
CA ASP A 285 7.72 28.18 7.00
C ASP A 285 8.42 27.28 5.98
N ILE A 286 8.21 27.56 4.69
CA ILE A 286 8.90 26.86 3.60
C ILE A 286 10.41 27.11 3.66
N ALA A 287 10.84 28.35 3.92
CA ALA A 287 12.24 28.71 4.13
C ALA A 287 12.84 28.00 5.34
N THR A 288 12.09 27.93 6.43
CA THR A 288 12.50 27.21 7.64
C THR A 288 12.76 25.74 7.33
N VAL A 289 11.85 25.06 6.61
CA VAL A 289 12.05 23.66 6.22
C VAL A 289 13.25 23.53 5.27
N ALA A 290 13.37 24.38 4.26
CA ALA A 290 14.47 24.34 3.29
C ALA A 290 15.85 24.51 3.94
N ASN A 291 15.96 25.29 5.02
CA ASN A 291 17.21 25.52 5.73
C ASN A 291 17.78 24.27 6.44
N TYR A 292 16.92 23.30 6.79
CA TYR A 292 17.32 22.06 7.46
C TYR A 292 17.33 20.84 6.53
N LEU A 293 16.96 21.01 5.26
CA LEU A 293 17.09 19.96 4.25
C LEU A 293 18.50 19.95 3.64
N ASP A 294 18.91 18.79 3.13
CA ASP A 294 20.11 18.70 2.30
C ASP A 294 20.00 19.61 1.09
N ALA A 295 21.12 20.22 0.67
CA ALA A 295 21.15 21.25 -0.37
C ALA A 295 20.49 20.78 -1.67
N ALA A 296 20.70 19.50 -2.05
CA ALA A 296 20.08 18.93 -3.24
C ALA A 296 18.54 18.84 -3.15
N LEU A 297 18.00 18.52 -1.97
CA LEU A 297 16.57 18.47 -1.73
C LEU A 297 15.96 19.87 -1.62
N ALA A 298 16.67 20.80 -0.97
CA ALA A 298 16.27 22.19 -0.86
C ALA A 298 16.16 22.86 -2.24
N THR A 299 17.13 22.65 -3.14
CA THR A 299 17.06 23.18 -4.52
C THR A 299 15.83 22.67 -5.26
N ARG A 300 15.58 21.36 -5.26
CA ARG A 300 14.40 20.78 -5.92
C ARG A 300 13.09 21.28 -5.31
N LEU A 301 13.07 21.51 -4.01
CA LEU A 301 11.93 22.09 -3.32
C LEU A 301 11.66 23.50 -3.81
N LEU A 302 12.69 24.35 -3.91
CA LEU A 302 12.56 25.73 -4.41
C LEU A 302 12.08 25.77 -5.87
N GLU A 303 12.63 24.92 -6.73
CA GLU A 303 12.26 24.82 -8.16
C GLU A 303 10.77 24.47 -8.38
N SER A 304 10.10 23.90 -7.36
CA SER A 304 8.70 23.50 -7.43
C SER A 304 7.71 24.63 -7.14
N PHE A 305 8.17 25.79 -6.67
CA PHE A 305 7.33 26.96 -6.38
C PHE A 305 7.44 28.04 -7.47
N SER A 306 6.46 28.95 -7.54
CA SER A 306 6.49 30.05 -8.50
C SER A 306 7.59 31.08 -8.16
N PRO A 307 8.09 31.87 -9.13
CA PRO A 307 9.15 32.85 -8.91
C PRO A 307 8.85 33.85 -7.79
N GLU A 308 7.58 34.21 -7.58
CA GLU A 308 7.15 35.12 -6.52
C GLU A 308 7.35 34.50 -5.13
N ILE A 309 6.99 33.22 -4.98
CA ILE A 309 7.18 32.48 -3.72
C ILE A 309 8.66 32.18 -3.50
N GLN A 310 9.39 31.81 -4.54
CA GLN A 310 10.85 31.58 -4.49
C GLN A 310 11.59 32.81 -3.97
N SER A 311 11.23 34.00 -4.47
CA SER A 311 11.81 35.28 -4.01
C SER A 311 11.55 35.51 -2.52
N GLY A 312 10.33 35.23 -2.06
CA GLY A 312 9.99 35.28 -0.64
C GLY A 312 10.83 34.31 0.19
N ILE A 313 10.94 33.05 -0.26
CA ILE A 313 11.74 32.02 0.42
C ILE A 313 13.22 32.44 0.52
N ALA A 314 13.80 32.99 -0.56
CA ALA A 314 15.19 33.43 -0.58
C ALA A 314 15.47 34.58 0.41
N ILE A 315 14.54 35.52 0.57
CA ILE A 315 14.64 36.60 1.57
C ILE A 315 14.66 36.01 2.98
N TYR A 316 13.80 35.04 3.28
CA TYR A 316 13.77 34.41 4.60
C TYR A 316 14.98 33.51 4.85
N LEU A 317 15.49 32.80 3.83
CA LEU A 317 16.73 32.02 3.94
C LEU A 317 17.96 32.89 4.21
N SER A 318 17.96 34.14 3.76
CA SER A 318 19.03 35.11 4.05
C SER A 318 18.99 35.68 5.48
N SER A 319 17.91 35.41 6.23
CA SER A 319 17.72 35.93 7.59
C SER A 319 18.25 34.96 8.65
N GLU A 320 19.08 35.45 9.58
CA GLU A 320 19.77 34.62 10.59
C GLU A 320 18.91 34.16 11.78
N LYS A 321 17.66 34.64 11.91
CA LYS A 321 16.83 34.37 13.09
C LYS A 321 15.68 33.42 12.77
N ILE A 322 15.85 32.15 13.16
CA ILE A 322 14.79 31.15 13.15
C ILE A 322 14.43 30.81 14.60
N ASP A 323 13.15 30.89 14.95
CA ASP A 323 12.66 30.54 16.28
C ASP A 323 12.67 29.00 16.47
N PRO A 324 13.43 28.46 17.45
CA PRO A 324 13.49 27.02 17.71
C PRO A 324 12.14 26.39 18.08
N GLU A 325 11.21 27.14 18.70
CA GLU A 325 9.88 26.61 19.02
C GLU A 325 9.04 26.43 17.75
N LYS A 326 9.20 27.34 16.79
CA LYS A 326 8.55 27.28 15.47
C LYS A 326 9.08 26.11 14.63
N VAL A 327 10.38 25.85 14.68
CA VAL A 327 10.99 24.69 14.01
C VAL A 327 10.39 23.38 14.53
N ARG A 328 10.31 23.22 15.86
CA ARG A 328 9.78 22.00 16.50
C ARG A 328 8.28 21.81 16.23
N SER A 329 7.49 22.88 16.21
CA SER A 329 6.06 22.78 15.92
C SER A 329 5.80 22.39 14.46
N LEU A 330 6.56 22.96 13.52
CA LEU A 330 6.53 22.60 12.11
C LEU A 330 6.99 21.15 11.89
N GLU A 331 8.07 20.74 12.56
CA GLU A 331 8.58 19.36 12.48
C GLU A 331 7.52 18.34 12.91
N ASN A 332 6.88 18.54 14.06
CA ASN A 332 5.85 17.63 14.56
C ASN A 332 4.64 17.57 13.62
N THR A 333 4.17 18.73 13.16
CA THR A 333 3.04 18.83 12.24
C THR A 333 3.33 18.11 10.93
N LEU A 334 4.49 18.38 10.31
CA LEU A 334 4.87 17.77 9.05
C LEU A 334 5.13 16.27 9.20
N LYS A 335 5.76 15.82 10.29
CA LYS A 335 6.02 14.40 10.56
C LYS A 335 4.73 13.59 10.68
N GLU A 336 3.71 14.12 11.35
CA GLU A 336 2.39 13.50 11.41
C GLU A 336 1.75 13.47 10.01
N GLN A 337 1.68 14.62 9.34
CA GLN A 337 0.96 14.77 8.08
C GLN A 337 1.59 13.99 6.92
N ILE A 338 2.92 13.93 6.83
CA ILE A 338 3.61 13.24 5.73
C ILE A 338 3.23 11.75 5.69
N SER A 339 3.04 11.14 6.87
CA SER A 339 2.62 9.74 6.99
C SER A 339 1.21 9.47 6.42
N TYR A 340 0.32 10.47 6.45
CA TYR A 340 -1.05 10.37 5.94
C TYR A 340 -1.19 10.72 4.46
N VAL A 341 -0.39 11.68 3.95
CA VAL A 341 -0.42 12.12 2.53
C VAL A 341 0.02 11.02 1.58
N ILE A 342 1.00 10.22 2.00
CA ILE A 342 1.60 9.10 1.25
C ILE A 342 0.56 8.04 0.81
N GLY A 343 -0.63 8.02 1.41
CA GLY A 343 -1.66 7.01 1.16
C GLY A 343 -2.65 7.33 0.03
N GLY A 344 -2.97 8.59 -0.24
CA GLY A 344 -4.15 8.96 -1.05
C GLY A 344 -4.06 8.51 -2.51
N GLU A 345 -3.05 8.98 -3.22
CA GLU A 345 -2.89 8.73 -4.66
C GLU A 345 -2.59 7.25 -4.95
N ARG A 346 -1.65 6.64 -4.22
CA ARG A 346 -1.29 5.22 -4.42
C ARG A 346 -2.47 4.30 -4.13
N LYS A 347 -3.25 4.61 -3.08
CA LYS A 347 -4.47 3.87 -2.77
C LYS A 347 -5.52 4.07 -3.85
N LEU A 348 -5.71 5.31 -4.32
CA LEU A 348 -6.62 5.60 -5.43
C LEU A 348 -6.23 4.81 -6.69
N VAL A 349 -4.95 4.81 -7.08
CA VAL A 349 -4.44 4.01 -8.20
C VAL A 349 -4.74 2.53 -8.00
N SER A 350 -4.48 1.98 -6.81
CA SER A 350 -4.76 0.57 -6.51
C SER A 350 -6.26 0.23 -6.59
N ILE A 351 -7.12 1.12 -6.10
CA ILE A 351 -8.59 0.96 -6.15
C ILE A 351 -9.06 1.02 -7.59
N LEU A 352 -8.63 2.03 -8.34
CA LEU A 352 -9.05 2.24 -9.72
C LEU A 352 -8.55 1.13 -10.64
N ARG A 353 -7.36 0.55 -10.40
CA ARG A 353 -6.88 -0.63 -11.14
C ARG A 353 -7.79 -1.85 -10.99
N MET A 354 -8.49 -1.97 -9.86
CA MET A 354 -9.44 -3.06 -9.59
C MET A 354 -10.88 -2.71 -9.99
N ALA A 355 -11.15 -1.44 -10.27
CA ALA A 355 -12.48 -0.96 -10.63
C ALA A 355 -12.84 -1.30 -12.09
N SER A 356 -14.13 -1.25 -12.42
CA SER A 356 -14.58 -1.36 -13.82
C SER A 356 -14.11 -0.14 -14.63
N GLU A 357 -13.96 -0.30 -15.95
CA GLU A 357 -13.57 0.80 -16.86
C GLU A 357 -14.51 2.01 -16.71
N GLU A 358 -15.82 1.77 -16.59
CA GLU A 358 -16.83 2.81 -16.35
C GLU A 358 -16.55 3.68 -15.11
N VAL A 359 -16.02 3.05 -14.04
CA VAL A 359 -15.68 3.76 -12.79
C VAL A 359 -14.39 4.54 -12.95
N LYS A 360 -13.40 3.99 -13.67
CA LYS A 360 -12.15 4.70 -13.98
C LYS A 360 -12.42 5.94 -14.82
N ASP A 361 -13.16 5.80 -15.91
CA ASP A 361 -13.50 6.90 -16.82
C ASP A 361 -14.26 8.00 -16.10
N ARG A 362 -15.22 7.63 -15.24
CA ARG A 362 -15.96 8.60 -14.43
C ARG A 362 -15.04 9.31 -13.43
N ALA A 363 -14.17 8.58 -12.74
CA ALA A 363 -13.26 9.16 -11.74
C ALA A 363 -12.25 10.11 -12.40
N ILE A 364 -11.65 9.71 -13.52
CA ILE A 364 -10.73 10.53 -14.30
C ILE A 364 -11.45 11.75 -14.86
N GLY A 365 -12.64 11.60 -15.45
CA GLY A 365 -13.41 12.73 -16.00
C GLY A 365 -13.89 13.74 -14.95
N VAL A 366 -14.09 13.32 -13.70
CA VAL A 366 -14.33 14.25 -12.58
C VAL A 366 -13.04 14.98 -12.20
N LEU A 367 -11.91 14.27 -12.17
CA LEU A 367 -10.61 14.86 -11.84
C LEU A 367 -10.14 15.85 -12.91
N GLU A 368 -10.32 15.56 -14.20
CA GLU A 368 -9.96 16.44 -15.33
C GLU A 368 -10.64 17.81 -15.25
N LYS A 369 -11.88 17.87 -14.72
CA LYS A 369 -12.61 19.13 -14.54
C LYS A 369 -12.07 20.01 -13.43
N ARG A 370 -11.36 19.41 -12.46
CA ARG A 370 -10.85 20.10 -11.27
C ARG A 370 -9.35 20.38 -11.37
N ASP A 371 -8.60 19.40 -11.85
CA ASP A 371 -7.15 19.42 -11.96
C ASP A 371 -6.71 18.51 -13.12
N ARG A 372 -6.35 19.13 -14.24
CA ARG A 372 -5.97 18.44 -15.47
C ARG A 372 -4.64 17.69 -15.31
N ASP A 373 -3.67 18.28 -14.65
CA ASP A 373 -2.33 17.71 -14.50
C ASP A 373 -2.39 16.45 -13.63
N SER A 374 -3.13 16.51 -12.52
CA SER A 374 -3.38 15.34 -11.66
C SER A 374 -4.15 14.24 -12.39
N ALA A 375 -5.10 14.61 -13.25
CA ALA A 375 -5.86 13.64 -14.02
C ALA A 375 -5.02 12.93 -15.09
N GLU A 376 -4.16 13.67 -15.81
CA GLU A 376 -3.23 13.10 -16.78
C GLU A 376 -2.25 12.14 -16.09
N ASN A 377 -1.71 12.53 -14.93
CA ASN A 377 -0.85 11.67 -14.11
C ASN A 377 -1.56 10.41 -13.61
N LEU A 378 -2.82 10.54 -13.14
CA LEU A 378 -3.61 9.39 -12.70
C LEU A 378 -3.93 8.44 -13.86
N LYS A 379 -4.29 8.99 -15.03
CA LYS A 379 -4.60 8.22 -16.23
C LYS A 379 -3.39 7.39 -16.69
N LYS A 380 -2.20 7.98 -16.68
CA LYS A 380 -0.94 7.24 -16.95
C LYS A 380 -0.73 6.06 -16.00
N LYS A 381 -1.12 6.20 -14.72
CA LYS A 381 -0.92 5.17 -13.66
C LYS A 381 -2.00 4.08 -13.64
N VAL A 382 -3.21 4.35 -14.16
CA VAL A 382 -4.37 3.45 -14.13
C VAL A 382 -4.78 3.00 -15.55
N LYS A 383 -3.79 2.66 -16.38
CA LYS A 383 -4.06 2.10 -17.72
C LYS A 383 -4.82 0.78 -17.63
N GLY A 384 -5.70 0.56 -18.60
CA GLY A 384 -6.40 -0.72 -18.77
C GLY A 384 -5.45 -1.83 -19.23
N PHE A 385 -5.92 -3.08 -19.16
CA PHE A 385 -5.13 -4.24 -19.64
C PHE A 385 -4.76 -4.10 -21.12
N GLU A 386 -5.72 -3.75 -21.97
CA GLU A 386 -5.49 -3.70 -23.42
C GLU A 386 -4.52 -2.59 -23.82
N GLU A 387 -4.66 -1.41 -23.23
CA GLU A 387 -3.76 -0.28 -23.44
C GLU A 387 -2.34 -0.61 -22.96
N THR A 388 -2.21 -1.21 -21.78
CA THR A 388 -0.91 -1.61 -21.24
C THR A 388 -0.18 -2.57 -22.19
N ILE A 389 -0.87 -3.57 -22.74
CA ILE A 389 -0.26 -4.51 -23.70
C ILE A 389 0.11 -3.84 -25.02
N ARG A 390 -0.64 -2.82 -25.48
CA ARG A 390 -0.32 -2.08 -26.71
C ARG A 390 0.96 -1.27 -26.55
N ASP A 391 1.12 -0.62 -25.41
CA ASP A 391 2.26 0.27 -25.13
C ASP A 391 3.54 -0.50 -24.74
N LEU A 392 3.41 -1.76 -24.34
CA LEU A 392 4.55 -2.59 -23.94
C LEU A 392 5.49 -2.89 -25.13
N PRO A 393 6.82 -2.77 -24.94
CA PRO A 393 7.79 -3.24 -25.92
C PRO A 393 7.71 -4.77 -26.08
N SER A 394 8.11 -5.27 -27.25
CA SER A 394 8.02 -6.70 -27.57
C SER A 394 8.80 -7.57 -26.57
N GLN A 395 9.92 -7.08 -26.04
CA GLN A 395 10.68 -7.75 -24.98
C GLN A 395 9.84 -7.95 -23.70
N GLY A 396 9.07 -6.93 -23.30
CA GLY A 396 8.16 -7.00 -22.16
C GLY A 396 7.06 -8.05 -22.37
N ILE A 397 6.47 -8.09 -23.57
CA ILE A 397 5.46 -9.10 -23.93
C ILE A 397 6.04 -10.51 -23.86
N GLN A 398 7.28 -10.72 -24.32
CA GLN A 398 7.94 -12.02 -24.21
C GLN A 398 8.18 -12.44 -22.75
N VAL A 399 8.51 -11.50 -21.87
CA VAL A 399 8.64 -11.78 -20.43
C VAL A 399 7.30 -12.21 -19.86
N ILE A 400 6.22 -11.50 -20.17
CA ILE A 400 4.86 -11.82 -19.72
C ILE A 400 4.47 -13.22 -20.18
N TYR A 401 4.68 -13.54 -21.46
CA TYR A 401 4.38 -14.86 -22.03
C TYR A 401 5.12 -15.99 -21.30
N ARG A 402 6.41 -15.80 -20.97
CA ARG A 402 7.22 -16.82 -20.26
C ARG A 402 6.87 -16.97 -18.78
N ARG A 403 6.35 -15.92 -18.14
CA ARG A 403 6.08 -15.88 -16.69
C ARG A 403 4.62 -16.20 -16.34
N THR A 404 3.75 -16.27 -17.33
CA THR A 404 2.32 -16.53 -17.14
C THR A 404 1.98 -17.96 -17.52
N ASN A 405 0.96 -18.54 -16.87
CA ASN A 405 0.43 -19.84 -17.28
C ASN A 405 -0.13 -19.75 -18.71
N PRO A 406 0.28 -20.64 -19.64
CA PRO A 406 -0.09 -20.56 -21.06
C PRO A 406 -1.60 -20.68 -21.29
N VAL A 407 -2.29 -21.55 -20.55
CA VAL A 407 -3.75 -21.74 -20.64
C VAL A 407 -4.48 -20.48 -20.20
N LEU A 408 -4.07 -19.90 -19.07
CA LEU A 408 -4.69 -18.69 -18.53
C LEU A 408 -4.44 -17.48 -19.44
N PHE A 409 -3.23 -17.35 -19.97
CA PHE A 409 -2.89 -16.29 -20.90
C PHE A 409 -3.70 -16.40 -22.21
N ALA A 410 -3.83 -17.61 -22.74
CA ALA A 410 -4.68 -17.89 -23.90
C ALA A 410 -6.15 -17.54 -23.64
N GLN A 411 -6.69 -17.90 -22.48
CA GLN A 411 -8.06 -17.52 -22.08
C GLN A 411 -8.28 -16.01 -22.01
N ILE A 412 -7.30 -15.26 -21.48
CA ILE A 412 -7.35 -13.78 -21.44
C ILE A 412 -7.33 -13.22 -22.86
N LEU A 413 -6.42 -13.70 -23.72
CA LEU A 413 -6.28 -13.23 -25.10
C LEU A 413 -7.49 -13.57 -25.95
N LYS A 414 -8.15 -14.72 -25.71
CA LYS A 414 -9.38 -15.10 -26.40
C LYS A 414 -10.48 -14.04 -26.26
N ALA A 415 -10.57 -13.43 -25.08
CA ALA A 415 -11.53 -12.39 -24.73
C ALA A 415 -10.95 -10.97 -24.82
N SER A 416 -9.82 -10.79 -25.52
CA SER A 416 -9.20 -9.49 -25.79
C SER A 416 -9.38 -9.09 -27.26
N SER A 417 -9.21 -7.80 -27.56
CA SER A 417 -9.32 -7.27 -28.92
C SER A 417 -8.35 -7.95 -29.90
N GLU A 418 -8.71 -7.96 -31.19
CA GLU A 418 -7.88 -8.57 -32.23
C GLU A 418 -6.50 -7.88 -32.33
N ASP A 419 -6.46 -6.56 -32.19
CA ASP A 419 -5.21 -5.79 -32.16
C ASP A 419 -4.25 -6.27 -31.06
N VAL A 420 -4.77 -6.52 -29.86
CA VAL A 420 -3.97 -6.99 -28.72
C VAL A 420 -3.44 -8.39 -29.00
N ARG A 421 -4.30 -9.27 -29.53
CA ARG A 421 -3.91 -10.63 -29.91
C ARG A 421 -2.80 -10.62 -30.94
N LYS A 422 -2.96 -9.83 -32.00
CA LYS A 422 -1.95 -9.67 -33.05
C LYS A 422 -0.64 -9.12 -32.51
N LYS A 423 -0.67 -8.04 -31.72
CA LYS A 423 0.53 -7.45 -31.08
C LYS A 423 1.29 -8.47 -30.23
N VAL A 424 0.57 -9.32 -29.50
CA VAL A 424 1.19 -10.38 -28.69
C VAL A 424 1.83 -11.45 -29.56
N MET A 425 1.15 -11.90 -30.63
CA MET A 425 1.70 -12.89 -31.57
C MET A 425 2.94 -12.36 -32.30
N ASP A 426 2.91 -11.10 -32.76
CA ASP A 426 4.01 -10.45 -33.47
C ASP A 426 5.24 -10.21 -32.56
N SER A 427 5.05 -10.23 -31.23
CA SER A 427 6.12 -9.97 -30.27
C SER A 427 6.86 -11.22 -29.80
N ILE A 428 6.34 -12.42 -30.07
CA ILE A 428 6.94 -13.71 -29.70
C ILE A 428 7.47 -14.45 -30.93
N SER A 429 8.29 -15.48 -30.73
CA SER A 429 8.80 -16.29 -31.85
C SER A 429 7.65 -16.99 -32.59
N GLU A 430 7.79 -17.20 -33.90
CA GLU A 430 6.78 -17.86 -34.75
C GLU A 430 6.28 -19.20 -34.17
N GLY A 431 7.19 -20.06 -33.68
CA GLY A 431 6.81 -21.32 -33.03
C GLY A 431 6.14 -21.17 -31.65
N ALA A 432 6.27 -20.02 -30.99
CA ALA A 432 5.52 -19.71 -29.76
C ALA A 432 4.14 -19.12 -30.09
N ALA A 433 4.05 -18.30 -31.14
CA ALA A 433 2.79 -17.79 -31.67
C ALA A 433 1.87 -18.92 -32.12
N GLU A 434 2.39 -19.90 -32.86
CA GLU A 434 1.59 -21.05 -33.31
C GLU A 434 1.07 -21.88 -32.13
N ARG A 435 1.91 -22.12 -31.11
CA ARG A 435 1.48 -22.81 -29.87
C ARG A 435 0.42 -22.01 -29.11
N LEU A 436 0.61 -20.70 -28.99
CA LEU A 436 -0.34 -19.83 -28.30
C LEU A 436 -1.69 -19.78 -29.04
N LYS A 437 -1.65 -19.79 -30.37
CA LYS A 437 -2.86 -19.84 -31.22
C LYS A 437 -3.64 -21.13 -31.00
N GLN A 438 -2.97 -22.28 -31.01
CA GLN A 438 -3.58 -23.57 -30.68
C GLN A 438 -4.17 -23.57 -29.26
N GLU A 439 -3.44 -23.03 -28.29
CA GLU A 439 -3.91 -22.94 -26.90
C GLU A 439 -5.16 -22.04 -26.76
N ILE A 440 -5.25 -20.94 -27.52
CA ILE A 440 -6.44 -20.06 -27.55
C ILE A 440 -7.66 -20.80 -28.11
N GLU A 441 -7.47 -21.61 -29.15
CA GLU A 441 -8.54 -22.40 -29.76
C GLU A 441 -9.07 -23.46 -28.77
N LEU A 442 -8.16 -24.19 -28.13
CA LEU A 442 -8.46 -25.26 -27.17
C LEU A 442 -9.00 -24.75 -25.83
N SER A 443 -8.57 -23.57 -25.40
CA SER A 443 -8.94 -23.01 -24.10
C SER A 443 -10.44 -22.65 -24.01
N PRO A 444 -11.16 -23.12 -22.97
CA PRO A 444 -12.55 -22.72 -22.77
C PRO A 444 -12.65 -21.26 -22.32
N PRO A 445 -13.74 -20.54 -22.66
CA PRO A 445 -13.92 -19.16 -22.23
C PRO A 445 -14.06 -19.06 -20.70
N LEU A 446 -13.49 -18.00 -20.13
CA LEU A 446 -13.64 -17.70 -18.70
C LEU A 446 -14.96 -16.98 -18.42
N LEU A 447 -15.54 -17.23 -17.23
CA LEU A 447 -16.65 -16.42 -16.73
C LEU A 447 -16.23 -14.95 -16.65
N PRO A 448 -17.08 -13.97 -16.99
CA PRO A 448 -16.72 -12.55 -17.00
C PRO A 448 -16.06 -12.07 -15.69
N ARG A 449 -16.60 -12.49 -14.54
CA ARG A 449 -16.01 -12.16 -13.22
C ARG A 449 -14.61 -12.74 -13.01
N ARG A 450 -14.37 -13.96 -13.48
CA ARG A 450 -13.05 -14.60 -13.39
C ARG A 450 -12.07 -13.96 -14.37
N LEU A 451 -12.50 -13.71 -15.60
CA LEU A 451 -11.71 -13.00 -16.61
C LEU A 451 -11.19 -11.65 -16.10
N GLN A 452 -12.07 -10.83 -15.51
CA GLN A 452 -11.66 -9.54 -14.95
C GLN A 452 -10.65 -9.69 -13.82
N ARG A 453 -10.85 -10.67 -12.92
CA ARG A 453 -9.88 -10.96 -11.86
C ARG A 453 -8.51 -11.36 -12.41
N GLU A 454 -8.47 -12.23 -13.42
CA GLU A 454 -7.21 -12.66 -14.01
C GLU A 454 -6.52 -11.54 -14.80
N LYS A 455 -7.28 -10.66 -15.48
CA LYS A 455 -6.73 -9.43 -16.08
C LYS A 455 -6.07 -8.54 -15.03
N VAL A 456 -6.71 -8.33 -13.88
CA VAL A 456 -6.14 -7.56 -12.76
C VAL A 456 -4.89 -8.23 -12.18
N ASN A 457 -4.93 -9.54 -11.95
CA ASN A 457 -3.76 -10.29 -11.44
C ASN A 457 -2.55 -10.18 -12.38
N LEU A 458 -2.79 -10.33 -13.68
CA LEU A 458 -1.76 -10.16 -14.70
C LEU A 458 -1.22 -8.72 -14.68
N MET A 459 -2.07 -7.72 -14.52
CA MET A 459 -1.62 -6.33 -14.41
C MET A 459 -0.79 -6.06 -13.15
N ILE A 460 -1.14 -6.66 -12.01
CA ILE A 460 -0.32 -6.56 -10.79
C ILE A 460 1.07 -7.18 -11.05
N MET A 461 1.12 -8.34 -11.70
CA MET A 461 2.39 -9.00 -12.06
C MET A 461 3.24 -8.13 -13.00
N VAL A 462 2.63 -7.55 -14.05
CA VAL A 462 3.33 -6.69 -15.02
C VAL A 462 3.89 -5.45 -14.35
N ASN A 463 3.09 -4.76 -13.53
CA ASN A 463 3.56 -3.57 -12.82
C ASN A 463 4.72 -3.91 -11.88
N ARG A 464 4.65 -5.03 -11.15
CA ARG A 464 5.77 -5.49 -10.33
C ARG A 464 7.04 -5.71 -11.17
N PHE A 465 6.93 -6.28 -12.37
CA PHE A 465 8.08 -6.46 -13.26
C PHE A 465 8.62 -5.14 -13.84
N ILE A 466 7.77 -4.13 -14.01
CA ILE A 466 8.20 -2.78 -14.37
C ILE A 466 8.95 -2.14 -13.20
N ASP A 467 8.40 -2.23 -11.99
CA ASP A 467 9.00 -1.70 -10.76
C ASP A 467 10.37 -2.36 -10.46
N GLU A 468 10.52 -3.65 -10.76
CA GLU A 468 11.77 -4.41 -10.63
C GLU A 468 12.76 -4.16 -11.77
N GLY A 469 12.39 -3.39 -12.81
CA GLY A 469 13.22 -3.15 -13.99
C GLY A 469 13.41 -4.36 -14.92
N ILE A 470 12.62 -5.43 -14.75
CA ILE A 470 12.63 -6.62 -15.61
C ILE A 470 11.98 -6.31 -16.95
N ILE A 471 10.94 -5.47 -16.93
CA ILE A 471 10.28 -4.93 -18.11
C ILE A 471 10.58 -3.44 -18.14
N GLU A 472 11.06 -2.93 -19.27
CA GLU A 472 11.16 -1.50 -19.47
C GLU A 472 9.76 -0.88 -19.37
N GLY A 473 9.57 -0.03 -18.37
CA GLY A 473 8.35 0.75 -18.22
C GLY A 473 8.15 1.64 -19.44
N VAL A 474 6.88 1.89 -19.77
CA VAL A 474 6.52 2.89 -20.78
C VAL A 474 6.84 4.26 -20.20
N ASN A 475 8.08 4.72 -20.42
CA ASN A 475 8.50 6.06 -20.02
C ASN A 475 7.60 7.09 -20.70
N GLY A 476 6.94 7.91 -19.89
CA GLY A 476 6.18 9.08 -20.30
C GLY A 476 6.19 10.12 -19.21
#